data_AF-A0A3M1DGQ5-F1
#
_entry.id   AF-A0A3M1DGQ5-F1
#
_cell.length_a   1.000
_cell.length_b   1.000
_cell.length_c   1.000
_cell.angle_alpha   90.00
_cell.angle_beta   90.00
_cell.angle_gamma   90.00
#
_symmetry.space_group_name_H-M   'P 1'
#
loop_
_entity.id
_entity.type
_entity.pdbx_description
1 polymer ?
#
loop_
_entity_poly.entity_id
_entity_poly.type
_entity_poly.pdbx_seq_one_letter_code
_entity_poly.pdbx_strand_id
1 'polypeptide(L)'
;MCTARNDTDPGKLQSAVEIFFKLYGVRKFHIYKPAVLASRIYIFDPELDGTLFLKTAKQVLRLLSAHPLPSAIDDLKQRLCYECPDCPPDYVDVFLRSFDHLFERVEVASEQCVQLRFDLLPSCAKMTWRVLHEHGEPLHFEEIIEIINERLRRMGSGKQFSGKGFIALVQGEHEVVPIGKTGMYALRSWKMETRYIKDLIESAFDYYGRPLTFEEIFNYVKNLRPDTNRSSLNTLVRMQCTHHIEGKRYVPHKWEGKQTIGQKENRK
;
A
#
# COMPACT_ATOMS: atom_id res chain seq x y z
N MET A 1 10.28 -8.98 31.52
CA MET A 1 10.80 -7.63 31.16
C MET A 1 9.68 -6.65 31.48
N CYS A 2 9.85 -5.72 32.43
CA CYS A 2 8.76 -4.82 32.86
C CYS A 2 8.88 -3.45 32.21
N THR A 3 7.81 -2.93 31.62
CA THR A 3 7.70 -1.54 31.14
C THR A 3 6.53 -0.84 31.82
N ALA A 4 6.81 0.26 32.52
CA ALA A 4 5.79 1.13 33.12
C ALA A 4 5.51 2.31 32.18
N ARG A 5 4.23 2.54 31.84
CA ARG A 5 3.74 3.81 31.28
C ARG A 5 3.25 4.67 32.44
N ASN A 6 3.76 5.89 32.61
CA ASN A 6 3.09 6.92 33.42
C ASN A 6 3.72 8.31 33.24
N ASP A 7 2.87 9.34 33.37
CA ASP A 7 3.15 10.78 33.42
C ASP A 7 3.99 11.22 34.65
N THR A 8 4.79 10.30 35.21
CA THR A 8 5.66 10.59 36.35
C THR A 8 6.94 11.26 35.87
N ASP A 9 7.45 12.20 36.67
CA ASP A 9 8.77 12.79 36.51
C ASP A 9 9.78 11.70 36.06
N PRO A 10 10.36 11.81 34.84
CA PRO A 10 11.16 10.77 34.24
C PRO A 10 12.36 10.35 35.10
N GLY A 11 12.84 11.24 35.98
CA GLY A 11 13.90 10.94 36.94
C GLY A 11 13.44 10.06 38.10
N LYS A 12 12.23 10.28 38.63
CA LYS A 12 11.68 9.47 39.73
C LYS A 12 11.36 8.04 39.31
N LEU A 13 10.81 7.87 38.11
CA LEU A 13 10.51 6.54 37.57
C LEU A 13 11.80 5.75 37.35
N GLN A 14 12.86 6.40 36.87
CA GLN A 14 14.16 5.76 36.68
C GLN A 14 14.70 5.26 38.02
N SER A 15 14.81 6.11 39.04
CA SER A 15 15.30 5.71 40.36
C SER A 15 14.49 4.55 40.98
N ALA A 16 13.17 4.57 40.84
CA ALA A 16 12.31 3.48 41.34
C ALA A 16 12.56 2.16 40.61
N VAL A 17 12.73 2.21 39.29
CA VAL A 17 13.01 1.04 38.44
C VAL A 17 14.41 0.49 38.73
N GLU A 18 15.41 1.35 38.94
CA GLU A 18 16.77 0.92 39.32
C GLU A 18 16.79 0.25 40.70
N ILE A 19 16.07 0.80 41.67
CA ILE A 19 15.93 0.19 43.02
C ILE A 19 15.24 -1.18 42.90
N PHE A 20 14.14 -1.24 42.15
CA PHE A 20 13.44 -2.50 41.90
C PHE A 20 14.39 -3.55 41.31
N PHE A 21 15.15 -3.23 40.28
CA PHE A 21 16.09 -4.19 39.68
C PHE A 21 17.22 -4.61 40.61
N LYS A 22 17.76 -3.69 41.42
CA LYS A 22 18.74 -4.04 42.45
C LYS A 22 18.16 -5.01 43.49
N LEU A 23 16.90 -4.83 43.90
CA LEU A 23 16.22 -5.73 44.84
C LEU A 23 16.04 -7.15 44.28
N TYR A 24 15.86 -7.28 42.96
CA TYR A 24 15.75 -8.59 42.28
C TYR A 24 17.10 -9.17 41.83
N GLY A 25 18.22 -8.60 42.28
CA GLY A 25 19.56 -9.14 42.00
C GLY A 25 20.04 -8.93 40.56
N VAL A 26 19.37 -8.07 39.78
CA VAL A 26 19.81 -7.71 38.42
C VAL A 26 21.04 -6.81 38.54
N ARG A 27 22.21 -7.35 38.17
CA ARG A 27 23.51 -6.68 38.35
C ARG A 27 23.85 -5.68 37.24
N LYS A 28 23.30 -5.88 36.04
CA LYS A 28 23.52 -5.03 34.87
C LYS A 28 22.22 -4.92 34.09
N PHE A 29 21.85 -3.69 33.73
CA PHE A 29 20.78 -3.40 32.79
C PHE A 29 21.14 -2.16 31.99
N HIS A 30 20.60 -2.06 30.78
CA HIS A 30 20.76 -0.89 29.93
C HIS A 30 19.41 -0.22 29.70
N ILE A 31 19.34 1.09 29.92
CA ILE A 31 18.16 1.91 29.63
C ILE A 31 18.39 2.61 28.30
N TYR A 32 17.51 2.37 27.35
CA TYR A 32 17.51 3.04 26.06
C TYR A 32 16.26 3.87 25.89
N LYS A 33 16.43 5.12 25.42
CA LYS A 33 15.35 5.97 24.96
C LYS A 33 15.54 6.25 23.46
N PRO A 34 15.30 5.26 22.59
CA PRO A 34 15.51 5.48 21.16
C PRO A 34 14.49 6.49 20.66
N ALA A 35 14.93 7.47 19.85
CA ALA A 35 14.05 8.49 19.27
C ALA A 35 12.86 7.90 18.49
N VAL A 36 13.00 6.65 18.05
CA VAL A 36 12.02 5.95 17.22
C VAL A 36 10.94 5.28 18.07
N LEU A 37 11.11 5.10 19.38
CA LEU A 37 10.10 4.52 20.27
C LEU A 37 9.60 5.55 21.29
N ALA A 38 8.29 5.56 21.55
CA ALA A 38 7.70 6.40 22.58
C ALA A 38 8.11 5.95 24.01
N SER A 39 8.46 4.68 24.15
CA SER A 39 8.75 4.02 25.43
C SER A 39 10.25 3.78 25.64
N ARG A 40 10.69 3.85 26.90
CA ARG A 40 12.04 3.44 27.31
C ARG A 40 12.14 1.92 27.25
N ILE A 41 13.22 1.40 26.67
CA ILE A 41 13.53 -0.03 26.68
C ILE A 41 14.52 -0.31 27.81
N TYR A 42 14.23 -1.33 28.60
CA TYR A 42 15.11 -1.84 29.65
C TYR A 42 15.60 -3.23 29.24
N ILE A 43 16.88 -3.36 28.95
CA ILE A 43 17.50 -4.64 28.54
C ILE A 43 18.22 -5.25 29.75
N PHE A 44 17.89 -6.51 30.05
CA PHE A 44 18.37 -7.26 31.24
C PHE A 44 19.38 -8.36 30.92
N ASP A 45 19.84 -8.41 29.67
CA ASP A 45 20.75 -9.43 29.21
C ASP A 45 22.18 -8.87 29.18
N PRO A 46 23.10 -9.35 30.03
CA PRO A 46 24.48 -8.87 30.06
C PRO A 46 25.30 -9.30 28.84
N GLU A 47 24.84 -10.28 28.06
CA GLU A 47 25.50 -10.74 26.83
C GLU A 47 25.04 -9.95 25.61
N LEU A 48 23.92 -9.22 25.72
CA LEU A 48 23.34 -8.46 24.63
C LEU A 48 23.98 -7.07 24.50
N ASP A 49 24.59 -6.81 23.36
CA ASP A 49 25.02 -5.46 23.01
C ASP A 49 23.80 -4.61 22.68
N GLY A 50 23.39 -3.76 23.62
CA GLY A 50 22.20 -2.95 23.43
C GLY A 50 22.33 -1.90 22.31
N THR A 51 23.54 -1.49 21.92
CA THR A 51 23.74 -0.62 20.74
C THR A 51 23.39 -1.39 19.47
N LEU A 52 23.89 -2.63 19.37
CA LEU A 52 23.63 -3.52 18.26
C LEU A 52 22.15 -3.90 18.17
N PHE A 53 21.51 -4.11 19.32
CA PHE A 53 20.08 -4.33 19.43
C PHE A 53 19.25 -3.17 18.92
N LEU A 54 19.56 -1.94 19.33
CA LEU A 54 18.83 -0.78 18.83
C LEU A 54 19.04 -0.57 17.32
N LYS A 55 20.26 -0.80 16.82
CA LYS A 55 20.55 -0.75 15.38
C LYS A 55 19.69 -1.78 14.63
N THR A 56 19.65 -3.01 15.13
CA THR A 56 18.85 -4.10 14.56
C THR A 56 17.35 -3.79 14.61
N ALA A 57 16.83 -3.38 15.77
CA ALA A 57 15.43 -3.00 15.95
C ALA A 57 15.00 -1.89 14.98
N LYS A 58 15.80 -0.82 14.85
CA LYS A 58 15.56 0.26 13.90
C LYS A 58 15.51 -0.25 12.47
N GLN A 59 16.42 -1.15 12.12
CA GLN A 59 16.50 -1.73 10.79
C GLN A 59 15.32 -2.67 10.48
N VAL A 60 14.93 -3.52 11.43
CA VAL A 60 13.71 -4.36 11.30
C VAL A 60 12.47 -3.49 11.12
N LEU A 61 12.31 -2.42 11.91
CA LEU A 61 11.19 -1.49 11.75
C LEU A 61 11.21 -0.78 10.39
N ARG A 62 12.40 -0.44 9.87
CA ARG A 62 12.54 0.10 8.50
C ARG A 62 12.06 -0.92 7.46
N LEU A 63 12.49 -2.17 7.57
CA LEU A 63 12.08 -3.25 6.67
C LEU A 63 10.56 -3.46 6.71
N LEU A 64 9.97 -3.56 7.90
CA LEU A 64 8.52 -3.67 8.07
C LEU A 64 7.76 -2.43 7.56
N SER A 65 8.32 -1.22 7.69
CA SER A 65 7.69 -0.01 7.15
C SER A 65 7.67 0.03 5.63
N ALA A 66 8.65 -0.59 4.97
CA ALA A 66 8.70 -0.66 3.52
C ALA A 66 7.67 -1.66 2.95
N HIS A 67 7.33 -2.70 3.73
CA HIS A 67 6.42 -3.77 3.34
C HIS A 67 5.20 -3.82 4.25
N PRO A 68 4.05 -3.30 3.79
CA PRO A 68 2.85 -3.21 4.61
C PRO A 68 2.21 -4.56 4.94
N LEU A 69 2.71 -5.68 4.40
CA LEU A 69 2.21 -7.03 4.64
C LEU A 69 2.92 -7.77 5.78
N PRO A 70 2.28 -8.85 6.29
CA PRO A 70 2.97 -9.88 7.04
C PRO A 70 4.22 -10.35 6.31
N SER A 71 5.35 -10.25 6.99
CA SER A 71 6.64 -10.77 6.53
C SER A 71 7.03 -11.96 7.42
N ALA A 72 7.50 -13.03 6.79
CA ALA A 72 8.04 -14.15 7.54
C ALA A 72 9.28 -13.70 8.32
N ILE A 73 9.46 -14.22 9.54
CA ILE A 73 10.59 -13.85 10.39
C ILE A 73 11.92 -14.21 9.71
N ASP A 74 11.99 -15.37 9.06
CA ASP A 74 13.21 -15.80 8.35
C ASP A 74 13.53 -14.91 7.15
N ASP A 75 12.52 -14.46 6.40
CA ASP A 75 12.70 -13.49 5.32
C ASP A 75 13.25 -12.16 5.86
N LEU A 76 12.75 -11.71 7.02
CA LEU A 76 13.27 -10.50 7.67
C LEU A 76 14.73 -10.67 8.10
N LYS A 77 15.11 -11.84 8.64
CA LYS A 77 16.50 -12.15 8.98
C LYS A 77 17.39 -12.14 7.74
N GLN A 78 16.97 -12.82 6.67
CA GLN A 78 17.73 -12.89 5.43
C GLN A 78 17.94 -11.49 4.84
N ARG A 79 16.89 -10.67 4.80
CA ARG A 79 16.97 -9.28 4.34
C ARG A 79 17.81 -8.39 5.24
N LEU A 80 17.75 -8.60 6.56
CA LEU A 80 18.60 -7.90 7.50
C LEU A 80 20.07 -8.21 7.23
N CYS A 81 20.43 -9.49 7.06
CA CYS A 81 21.81 -9.87 6.73
C CYS A 81 22.29 -9.25 5.42
N TYR A 82 21.41 -9.13 4.42
CA TYR A 82 21.74 -8.50 3.15
C TYR A 82 21.88 -6.97 3.24
N GLU A 83 20.93 -6.28 3.88
CA GLU A 83 20.90 -4.81 3.95
C GLU A 83 21.75 -4.22 5.09
N CYS A 84 22.05 -4.99 6.14
CA CYS A 84 22.88 -4.61 7.28
C CYS A 84 23.73 -5.82 7.75
N PRO A 85 24.87 -6.11 7.12
CA PRO A 85 25.75 -7.22 7.50
C PRO A 85 26.25 -7.14 8.95
N ASP A 86 26.35 -5.93 9.49
CA ASP A 86 26.74 -5.70 10.89
C ASP A 86 25.65 -6.09 11.89
N CYS A 87 24.40 -6.29 11.46
CA CYS A 87 23.26 -6.57 12.33
C CYS A 87 23.09 -8.10 12.44
N PRO A 88 23.33 -8.73 13.61
CA PRO A 88 23.20 -10.19 13.72
C PRO A 88 21.74 -10.63 13.56
N PRO A 89 21.47 -11.72 12.81
CA PRO A 89 20.11 -12.19 12.59
C PRO A 89 19.42 -12.65 13.89
N ASP A 90 20.17 -13.18 14.86
CA ASP A 90 19.61 -13.65 16.14
C ASP A 90 18.99 -12.51 16.97
N TYR A 91 19.46 -11.28 16.76
CA TYR A 91 18.90 -10.09 17.39
C TYR A 91 17.49 -9.78 16.86
N VAL A 92 17.11 -10.32 15.70
CA VAL A 92 15.71 -10.27 15.22
C VAL A 92 14.82 -11.07 16.15
N ASP A 93 15.21 -12.29 16.55
CA ASP A 93 14.40 -13.10 17.46
C ASP A 93 14.31 -12.46 18.83
N VAL A 94 15.43 -11.94 19.36
CA VAL A 94 15.42 -11.25 20.66
C VAL A 94 14.56 -9.99 20.58
N PHE A 95 14.67 -9.23 19.50
CA PHE A 95 13.79 -8.10 19.24
C PHE A 95 12.33 -8.57 19.23
N LEU A 96 11.98 -9.54 18.39
CA LEU A 96 10.63 -10.11 18.18
C LEU A 96 10.02 -10.77 19.43
N ARG A 97 10.81 -11.38 20.31
CA ARG A 97 10.34 -11.93 21.60
C ARG A 97 10.18 -10.86 22.67
N SER A 98 10.90 -9.75 22.57
CA SER A 98 10.71 -8.60 23.45
C SER A 98 9.38 -7.88 23.19
N PHE A 99 8.57 -8.32 22.20
CA PHE A 99 7.32 -7.68 21.79
C PHE A 99 6.09 -7.98 22.61
N ASP A 100 6.08 -8.98 23.48
CA ASP A 100 4.95 -9.20 24.39
C ASP A 100 4.63 -7.96 25.25
N HIS A 101 5.54 -6.97 25.30
CA HIS A 101 5.33 -5.67 25.92
C HIS A 101 5.58 -4.46 24.99
N LEU A 102 6.11 -4.66 23.77
CA LEU A 102 6.27 -3.63 22.72
C LEU A 102 5.16 -3.66 21.64
N PHE A 103 4.00 -4.27 21.96
CA PHE A 103 2.73 -4.30 21.19
C PHE A 103 2.28 -2.94 20.59
N GLU A 104 2.94 -1.84 20.95
CA GLU A 104 2.70 -0.54 20.38
C GLU A 104 3.04 -0.43 18.90
N ARG A 105 3.89 -1.30 18.33
CA ARG A 105 4.37 -1.08 16.94
C ARG A 105 4.29 -2.20 15.93
N VAL A 106 4.35 -3.45 16.35
CA VAL A 106 4.33 -4.61 15.46
C VAL A 106 3.15 -5.49 15.87
N GLU A 107 2.45 -6.00 14.87
CA GLU A 107 1.35 -6.95 15.01
C GLU A 107 1.84 -8.33 14.58
N VAL A 108 1.53 -9.35 15.37
CA VAL A 108 1.75 -10.75 15.01
C VAL A 108 0.59 -11.18 14.10
N ALA A 109 0.90 -11.48 12.85
CA ALA A 109 -0.08 -11.96 11.88
C ALA A 109 -0.27 -13.48 11.95
N SER A 110 0.80 -14.22 12.28
CA SER A 110 0.82 -15.65 12.60
C SER A 110 2.07 -15.97 13.43
N GLU A 111 2.23 -17.21 13.90
CA GLU A 111 3.40 -17.63 14.72
C GLU A 111 4.76 -17.26 14.10
N GLN A 112 4.85 -17.20 12.77
CA GLN A 112 6.09 -16.93 12.03
C GLN A 112 6.01 -15.68 11.16
N CYS A 113 4.94 -14.89 11.27
CA CYS A 113 4.75 -13.70 10.44
C CYS A 113 4.43 -12.47 11.30
N VAL A 114 5.15 -11.38 11.00
CA VAL A 114 4.99 -10.11 11.68
C VAL A 114 4.81 -8.98 10.68
N GLN A 115 4.07 -7.95 11.07
CA GLN A 115 3.86 -6.75 10.27
C GLN A 115 3.84 -5.51 11.13
N LEU A 116 4.06 -4.35 10.52
CA LEU A 116 3.90 -3.10 11.24
C LEU A 116 2.42 -2.87 11.58
N ARG A 117 2.18 -2.30 12.75
CA ARG A 117 0.86 -1.87 13.18
C ARG A 117 0.25 -0.88 12.19
N PHE A 118 -1.04 -1.01 11.90
CA PHE A 118 -1.68 -0.31 10.78
C PHE A 118 -1.51 1.22 10.83
N ASP A 119 -1.72 1.82 11.99
CA ASP A 119 -1.60 3.27 12.22
C ASP A 119 -0.16 3.80 12.14
N LEU A 120 0.83 2.91 12.18
CA LEU A 120 2.24 3.25 12.06
C LEU A 120 2.78 3.14 10.63
N LEU A 121 1.96 2.69 9.68
CA LEU A 121 2.33 2.72 8.28
C LEU A 121 2.70 4.16 7.85
N PRO A 122 3.79 4.32 7.08
CA PRO A 122 4.40 5.63 6.86
C PRO A 122 3.56 6.56 5.97
N SER A 123 2.71 6.01 5.11
CA SER A 123 1.90 6.77 4.16
C SER A 123 0.48 6.23 4.05
N CYS A 124 -0.44 7.11 3.64
CA CYS A 124 -1.81 6.72 3.29
C CYS A 124 -1.82 5.67 2.17
N ALA A 125 -0.92 5.77 1.19
CA ALA A 125 -0.79 4.77 0.13
C ALA A 125 -0.47 3.37 0.65
N LYS A 126 0.41 3.23 1.66
CA LYS A 126 0.71 1.92 2.27
C LYS A 126 -0.49 1.36 3.04
N MET A 127 -1.26 2.23 3.69
CA MET A 127 -2.53 1.84 4.33
C MET A 127 -3.56 1.38 3.29
N THR A 128 -3.74 2.15 2.21
CA THR A 128 -4.61 1.80 1.07
C THR A 128 -4.21 0.48 0.44
N TRP A 129 -2.92 0.29 0.19
CA TRP A 129 -2.39 -0.94 -0.37
C TRP A 129 -2.76 -2.14 0.52
N ARG A 130 -2.60 -2.01 1.85
CA ARG A 130 -2.96 -3.08 2.79
C ARG A 130 -4.46 -3.35 2.82
N VAL A 131 -5.28 -2.30 2.81
CA VAL A 131 -6.76 -2.42 2.73
C VAL A 131 -7.17 -3.16 1.47
N LEU A 132 -6.66 -2.76 0.30
CA LEU A 132 -6.96 -3.42 -0.97
C LEU A 132 -6.49 -4.88 -1.00
N HIS A 133 -5.29 -5.15 -0.46
CA HIS A 133 -4.75 -6.50 -0.39
C HIS A 133 -5.62 -7.42 0.47
N GLU A 134 -6.01 -6.96 1.65
CA GLU A 134 -6.85 -7.73 2.58
C GLU A 134 -8.29 -7.88 2.06
N HIS A 135 -8.81 -6.89 1.33
CA HIS A 135 -10.14 -6.95 0.74
C HIS A 135 -10.21 -7.90 -0.47
N GLY A 136 -9.14 -7.95 -1.27
CA GLY A 136 -9.01 -8.88 -2.40
C GLY A 136 -9.65 -8.42 -3.71
N GLU A 137 -10.34 -7.29 -3.72
CA GLU A 137 -10.95 -6.71 -4.93
C GLU A 137 -10.87 -5.17 -4.94
N PRO A 138 -11.08 -4.52 -6.12
CA PRO A 138 -11.03 -3.07 -6.20
C PRO A 138 -12.10 -2.39 -5.36
N LEU A 139 -11.73 -1.28 -4.73
CA LEU A 139 -12.63 -0.49 -3.89
C LEU A 139 -12.74 0.95 -4.38
N HIS A 140 -13.88 1.59 -4.11
CA HIS A 140 -14.01 3.02 -4.30
C HIS A 140 -13.17 3.78 -3.26
N PHE A 141 -12.61 4.93 -3.63
CA PHE A 141 -11.75 5.69 -2.72
C PHE A 141 -12.44 6.10 -1.42
N GLU A 142 -13.75 6.35 -1.46
CA GLU A 142 -14.54 6.69 -0.26
C GLU A 142 -14.60 5.51 0.71
N GLU A 143 -14.83 4.30 0.21
CA GLU A 143 -14.83 3.07 1.01
C GLU A 143 -13.46 2.80 1.63
N ILE A 144 -12.38 3.00 0.85
CA ILE A 144 -11.02 2.87 1.36
C ILE A 144 -10.78 3.86 2.52
N ILE A 145 -11.17 5.12 2.35
CA ILE A 145 -11.01 6.15 3.40
C ILE A 145 -11.79 5.78 4.65
N GLU A 146 -13.03 5.30 4.50
CA GLU A 146 -13.86 4.86 5.61
C GLU A 146 -13.18 3.71 6.38
N ILE A 147 -12.71 2.67 5.67
CA ILE A 147 -12.00 1.54 6.28
C ILE A 147 -10.73 2.01 7.01
N ILE A 148 -9.93 2.88 6.39
CA ILE A 148 -8.70 3.40 6.99
C ILE A 148 -9.02 4.19 8.26
N ASN A 149 -9.92 5.17 8.18
CA ASN A 149 -10.28 6.01 9.31
C ASN A 149 -10.89 5.20 10.45
N GLU A 150 -11.71 4.20 10.12
CA GLU A 150 -12.31 3.31 11.11
C GLU A 150 -11.24 2.51 11.88
N ARG A 151 -10.25 1.96 11.18
CA ARG A 151 -9.13 1.24 11.81
C ARG A 151 -8.31 2.18 12.69
N LEU A 152 -7.95 3.36 12.18
CA LEU A 152 -7.18 4.35 12.92
C LEU A 152 -7.89 4.76 14.22
N ARG A 153 -9.21 4.97 14.16
CA ARG A 153 -10.06 5.29 15.31
C ARG A 153 -10.06 4.17 16.36
N ARG A 154 -10.22 2.91 15.94
CA ARG A 154 -10.17 1.74 16.86
C ARG A 154 -8.83 1.61 17.56
N MET A 155 -7.75 2.08 16.93
CA MET A 155 -6.39 2.04 17.48
C MET A 155 -6.04 3.27 18.30
N GLY A 156 -6.96 4.23 18.47
CA GLY A 156 -6.72 5.47 19.18
C GLY A 156 -5.75 6.42 18.46
N SER A 157 -5.56 6.26 17.14
CA SER A 157 -4.73 7.15 16.35
C SER A 157 -5.45 8.46 16.08
N GLY A 158 -4.75 9.59 16.20
CA GLY A 158 -5.27 10.92 15.81
C GLY A 158 -5.22 11.20 14.31
N LYS A 159 -4.74 10.25 13.49
CA LYS A 159 -4.68 10.39 12.03
C LYS A 159 -6.09 10.27 11.43
N GLN A 160 -6.42 11.16 10.49
CA GLN A 160 -7.67 11.11 9.73
C GLN A 160 -7.44 11.58 8.29
N PHE A 161 -8.08 10.93 7.34
CA PHE A 161 -8.00 11.26 5.91
C PHE A 161 -9.34 11.72 5.36
N SER A 162 -9.30 12.62 4.38
CA SER A 162 -10.46 13.14 3.63
C SER A 162 -10.26 12.93 2.12
N GLY A 163 -11.37 12.93 1.36
CA GLY A 163 -11.36 12.60 -0.07
C GLY A 163 -10.41 13.44 -0.93
N LYS A 164 -10.36 14.77 -0.72
CA LYS A 164 -9.49 15.66 -1.52
C LYS A 164 -8.00 15.42 -1.26
N GLY A 165 -7.62 15.09 -0.03
CA GLY A 165 -6.23 14.79 0.32
C GLY A 165 -5.81 13.38 -0.09
N PHE A 166 -6.74 12.41 -0.04
CA PHE A 166 -6.46 11.00 -0.33
C PHE A 166 -5.86 10.77 -1.72
N ILE A 167 -6.48 11.34 -2.76
CA ILE A 167 -6.04 11.13 -4.15
C ILE A 167 -4.57 11.55 -4.33
N ALA A 168 -4.20 12.72 -3.83
CA ALA A 168 -2.84 13.24 -3.91
C ALA A 168 -1.84 12.36 -3.13
N LEU A 169 -2.25 11.79 -2.00
CA LEU A 169 -1.40 10.95 -1.16
C LEU A 169 -1.19 9.54 -1.71
N VAL A 170 -2.11 9.04 -2.54
CA VAL A 170 -2.04 7.68 -3.12
C VAL A 170 -1.37 7.68 -4.49
N GLN A 171 -1.56 8.72 -5.31
CA GLN A 171 -1.05 8.76 -6.70
C GLN A 171 0.48 8.69 -6.83
N GLY A 172 1.24 9.03 -5.79
CA GLY A 172 2.70 8.95 -5.81
C GLY A 172 3.26 7.53 -5.74
N GLU A 173 2.43 6.52 -5.45
CA GLU A 173 2.88 5.17 -5.11
C GLU A 173 2.50 4.19 -6.21
N HIS A 174 3.52 3.53 -6.77
CA HIS A 174 3.37 2.71 -7.97
C HIS A 174 2.44 1.51 -7.77
N GLU A 175 2.35 0.96 -6.56
CA GLU A 175 1.64 -0.29 -6.30
C GLU A 175 0.12 -0.17 -6.26
N VAL A 176 -0.41 1.04 -6.03
CA VAL A 176 -1.85 1.31 -6.01
C VAL A 176 -2.20 2.15 -7.23
N VAL A 177 -3.13 1.65 -8.04
CA VAL A 177 -3.45 2.25 -9.35
C VAL A 177 -4.94 2.58 -9.44
N PRO A 178 -5.31 3.77 -9.96
CA PRO A 178 -6.70 4.09 -10.24
C PRO A 178 -7.19 3.33 -11.47
N ILE A 179 -8.48 2.99 -11.51
CA ILE A 179 -9.10 2.31 -12.66
C ILE A 179 -9.84 3.34 -13.54
N GLY A 180 -9.09 4.05 -14.39
CA GLY A 180 -9.64 5.13 -15.22
C GLY A 180 -10.21 6.28 -14.38
N LYS A 181 -11.43 6.77 -14.71
CA LYS A 181 -12.13 7.86 -14.00
C LYS A 181 -13.30 7.37 -13.15
N THR A 182 -13.23 6.16 -12.59
CA THR A 182 -14.34 5.59 -11.82
C THR A 182 -14.27 5.89 -10.32
N GLY A 183 -13.16 6.44 -9.83
CA GLY A 183 -12.90 6.55 -8.40
C GLY A 183 -12.49 5.23 -7.73
N MET A 184 -12.44 4.14 -8.50
CA MET A 184 -11.99 2.83 -8.03
C MET A 184 -10.47 2.74 -8.06
N TYR A 185 -9.91 2.05 -7.08
CA TYR A 185 -8.48 1.75 -6.97
C TYR A 185 -8.25 0.24 -6.86
N ALA A 186 -7.15 -0.21 -7.46
CA ALA A 186 -6.73 -1.60 -7.47
C ALA A 186 -5.24 -1.73 -7.15
N LEU A 187 -4.80 -2.94 -6.84
CA LEU A 187 -3.38 -3.26 -6.78
C LEU A 187 -2.84 -3.50 -8.20
N ARG A 188 -1.65 -2.96 -8.48
CA ARG A 188 -0.98 -3.20 -9.77
C ARG A 188 -0.74 -4.68 -10.03
N SER A 189 -0.45 -5.45 -8.99
CA SER A 189 -0.20 -6.89 -9.06
C SER A 189 -1.39 -7.70 -9.61
N TRP A 190 -2.62 -7.16 -9.54
CA TRP A 190 -3.81 -7.82 -10.07
C TRP A 190 -3.89 -7.82 -11.61
N LYS A 191 -2.98 -7.12 -12.31
CA LYS A 191 -2.90 -7.08 -13.78
C LYS A 191 -4.24 -6.75 -14.47
N MET A 192 -5.06 -5.92 -13.80
CA MET A 192 -6.34 -5.47 -14.34
C MET A 192 -6.14 -4.39 -15.41
N GLU A 193 -7.11 -4.25 -16.29
CA GLU A 193 -7.15 -3.14 -17.25
C GLU A 193 -7.54 -1.83 -16.55
N THR A 194 -6.55 -0.96 -16.32
CA THR A 194 -6.70 0.31 -15.58
C THR A 194 -6.78 1.53 -16.47
N ARG A 195 -6.59 1.39 -17.79
CA ARG A 195 -6.65 2.51 -18.73
C ARG A 195 -8.03 3.15 -18.75
N TYR A 196 -8.08 4.39 -19.22
CA TYR A 196 -9.35 5.07 -19.41
C TYR A 196 -10.14 4.41 -20.55
N ILE A 197 -11.46 4.37 -20.42
CA ILE A 197 -12.34 3.80 -21.46
C ILE A 197 -12.10 4.45 -22.83
N LYS A 198 -11.80 5.76 -22.88
CA LYS A 198 -11.43 6.46 -24.12
C LYS A 198 -10.19 5.84 -24.80
N ASP A 199 -9.18 5.45 -24.02
CA ASP A 199 -7.94 4.86 -24.55
C ASP A 199 -8.21 3.44 -25.05
N LEU A 200 -9.15 2.72 -24.42
CA LEU A 200 -9.61 1.40 -24.88
C LEU A 200 -10.41 1.50 -26.18
N ILE A 201 -11.26 2.52 -26.32
CA ILE A 201 -11.96 2.81 -27.57
C ILE A 201 -10.94 3.08 -28.68
N GLU A 202 -9.95 3.95 -28.44
CA GLU A 202 -8.89 4.23 -29.41
C GLU A 202 -8.09 2.97 -29.78
N SER A 203 -7.73 2.16 -28.77
CA SER A 203 -7.04 0.88 -28.98
C SER A 203 -7.85 -0.08 -29.85
N ALA A 204 -9.19 -0.06 -29.77
CA ALA A 204 -10.03 -0.87 -30.64
C ALA A 204 -9.88 -0.47 -32.11
N PHE A 205 -9.88 0.83 -32.40
CA PHE A 205 -9.67 1.32 -33.77
C PHE A 205 -8.28 1.03 -34.30
N ASP A 206 -7.26 1.18 -33.45
CA ASP A 206 -5.88 0.87 -33.82
C ASP A 206 -5.70 -0.64 -34.07
N TYR A 207 -6.39 -1.50 -33.30
CA TYR A 207 -6.38 -2.96 -33.47
C TYR A 207 -7.05 -3.41 -34.78
N TYR A 208 -8.23 -2.88 -35.11
CA TYR A 208 -8.98 -3.32 -36.29
C TYR A 208 -8.59 -2.57 -37.58
N GLY A 209 -7.97 -1.39 -37.49
CA GLY A 209 -7.53 -0.61 -38.65
C GLY A 209 -8.65 -0.13 -39.57
N ARG A 210 -9.92 -0.08 -39.10
CA ARG A 210 -11.09 0.30 -39.91
C ARG A 210 -12.20 0.95 -39.08
N PRO A 211 -13.16 1.64 -39.71
CA PRO A 211 -14.37 2.08 -39.02
C PRO A 211 -15.15 0.93 -38.38
N LEU A 212 -15.62 1.13 -37.15
CA LEU A 212 -16.22 0.11 -36.30
C LEU A 212 -17.66 0.44 -35.94
N THR A 213 -18.51 -0.57 -35.86
CA THR A 213 -19.83 -0.47 -35.25
C THR A 213 -19.71 -0.35 -33.72
N PHE A 214 -20.77 0.15 -33.08
CA PHE A 214 -20.81 0.20 -31.61
C PHE A 214 -20.63 -1.18 -30.97
N GLU A 215 -21.19 -2.25 -31.57
CA GLU A 215 -21.06 -3.61 -31.04
C GLU A 215 -19.62 -4.11 -31.06
N GLU A 216 -18.88 -3.83 -32.13
CA GLU A 216 -17.46 -4.20 -32.24
C GLU A 216 -16.63 -3.50 -31.16
N ILE A 217 -16.88 -2.20 -30.94
CA ILE A 217 -16.22 -1.42 -29.89
C ILE A 217 -16.61 -1.96 -28.50
N PHE A 218 -17.90 -2.18 -28.27
CA PHE A 218 -18.41 -2.69 -27.00
C PHE A 218 -17.81 -4.05 -26.66
N ASN A 219 -17.82 -5.00 -27.60
CA ASN A 219 -17.27 -6.33 -27.38
C ASN A 219 -15.76 -6.27 -27.10
N TYR A 220 -15.01 -5.44 -27.85
CA TYR A 220 -13.58 -5.25 -27.60
C TYR A 220 -13.32 -4.72 -26.18
N VAL A 221 -14.01 -3.64 -25.79
CA VAL A 221 -13.84 -3.04 -24.45
C VAL A 221 -14.33 -3.99 -23.35
N LYS A 222 -15.45 -4.68 -23.55
CA LYS A 222 -16.04 -5.61 -22.58
C LYS A 222 -15.13 -6.81 -22.30
N ASN A 223 -14.43 -7.29 -23.32
CA ASN A 223 -13.45 -8.37 -23.17
C ASN A 223 -12.25 -7.98 -22.30
N LEU A 224 -11.82 -6.71 -22.38
CA LEU A 224 -10.73 -6.19 -21.54
C LEU A 224 -11.22 -5.75 -20.15
N ARG A 225 -12.44 -5.22 -20.08
CA ARG A 225 -13.03 -4.62 -18.89
C ARG A 225 -14.48 -5.09 -18.69
N PRO A 226 -14.69 -6.26 -18.05
CA PRO A 226 -16.00 -6.89 -17.91
C PRO A 226 -17.05 -6.07 -17.14
N ASP A 227 -16.64 -5.14 -16.29
CA ASP A 227 -17.52 -4.22 -15.55
C ASP A 227 -18.09 -3.08 -16.41
N THR A 228 -17.64 -2.94 -17.66
CA THR A 228 -18.06 -1.81 -18.51
C THR A 228 -19.57 -1.79 -18.76
N ASN A 229 -20.21 -0.67 -18.41
CA ASN A 229 -21.60 -0.38 -18.70
C ASN A 229 -21.77 0.08 -20.16
N ARG A 230 -22.72 -0.56 -20.86
CA ARG A 230 -23.01 -0.31 -22.27
C ARG A 230 -23.50 1.11 -22.57
N SER A 231 -24.34 1.67 -21.70
CA SER A 231 -24.88 3.03 -21.83
C SER A 231 -23.76 4.06 -21.69
N SER A 232 -22.92 3.91 -20.66
CA SER A 232 -21.76 4.78 -20.44
C SER A 232 -20.78 4.72 -21.61
N LEU A 233 -20.52 3.52 -22.13
CA LEU A 233 -19.65 3.37 -23.30
C LEU A 233 -20.24 4.04 -24.54
N ASN A 234 -21.54 3.88 -24.79
CA ASN A 234 -22.21 4.52 -25.94
C ASN A 234 -22.10 6.05 -25.88
N THR A 235 -22.27 6.64 -24.70
CA THR A 235 -22.06 8.09 -24.50
C THR A 235 -20.62 8.49 -24.82
N LEU A 236 -19.63 7.73 -24.32
CA LEU A 236 -18.22 8.02 -24.59
C LEU A 236 -17.87 7.86 -26.08
N VAL A 237 -18.37 6.82 -26.75
CA VAL A 237 -18.16 6.63 -28.20
C VAL A 237 -18.70 7.83 -28.97
N ARG A 238 -19.91 8.29 -28.66
CA ARG A 238 -20.49 9.49 -29.29
C ARG A 238 -19.69 10.77 -29.03
N MET A 239 -19.02 10.87 -27.89
CA MET A 239 -18.17 12.02 -27.56
C MET A 239 -16.79 11.97 -28.23
N GLN A 240 -16.22 10.78 -28.42
CA GLN A 240 -14.84 10.59 -28.91
C GLN A 240 -14.73 10.26 -30.40
N CYS A 241 -15.84 9.89 -31.04
CA CYS A 241 -15.89 9.45 -32.42
C CYS A 241 -16.90 10.28 -33.21
N THR A 242 -16.70 10.39 -34.51
CA THR A 242 -17.71 10.91 -35.43
C THR A 242 -18.46 9.78 -36.10
N HIS A 243 -19.73 10.03 -36.37
CA HIS A 243 -20.63 9.05 -36.94
C HIS A 243 -20.47 9.07 -38.47
N HIS A 244 -19.87 8.02 -39.04
CA HIS A 244 -19.80 7.86 -40.47
C HIS A 244 -21.14 7.32 -40.98
N ILE A 245 -21.78 8.08 -41.86
CA ILE A 245 -23.22 7.98 -42.17
C ILE A 245 -23.57 6.67 -42.90
N GLU A 246 -22.65 6.10 -43.68
CA GLU A 246 -22.87 4.80 -44.30
C GLU A 246 -22.58 3.65 -43.32
N GLY A 247 -23.64 3.05 -42.78
CA GLY A 247 -23.59 1.75 -42.12
C GLY A 247 -23.48 1.75 -40.59
N LYS A 248 -23.81 2.85 -39.90
CA LYS A 248 -23.76 2.95 -38.42
C LYS A 248 -22.37 2.67 -37.85
N ARG A 249 -21.32 3.13 -38.55
CA ARG A 249 -19.92 2.96 -38.15
C ARG A 249 -19.38 4.26 -37.59
N TYR A 250 -18.50 4.13 -36.61
CA TYR A 250 -17.79 5.21 -35.95
C TYR A 250 -16.36 5.30 -36.48
N VAL A 251 -15.82 6.52 -36.49
CA VAL A 251 -14.43 6.82 -36.81
C VAL A 251 -13.87 7.71 -35.68
N PRO A 252 -12.65 7.48 -35.19
CA PRO A 252 -12.04 8.35 -34.19
C PRO A 252 -11.90 9.77 -34.73
N HIS A 253 -12.08 10.80 -33.89
CA HIS A 253 -11.83 12.20 -34.29
C HIS A 253 -10.41 12.38 -34.86
N LYS A 254 -9.41 11.65 -34.33
CA LYS A 254 -8.02 11.65 -34.82
C LYS A 254 -7.84 11.19 -36.27
N TRP A 255 -8.84 10.57 -36.89
CA TRP A 255 -8.80 10.13 -38.29
C TRP A 255 -9.52 11.10 -39.24
N GLU A 256 -10.24 12.09 -38.72
CA GLU A 256 -10.83 13.13 -39.56
C GLU A 256 -9.72 13.93 -40.26
N GLY A 257 -9.76 13.93 -41.59
CA GLY A 257 -8.72 14.53 -42.45
C GLY A 257 -7.76 13.53 -43.12
N LYS A 258 -7.73 12.25 -42.71
CA LYS A 258 -6.91 11.21 -43.38
C LYS A 258 -7.68 10.34 -44.38
N GLN A 259 -9.01 10.43 -44.43
CA GLN A 259 -9.83 9.57 -45.28
C GLN A 259 -10.01 10.04 -46.73
N THR A 260 -9.36 11.13 -47.17
CA THR A 260 -9.41 11.57 -48.58
C THR A 260 -8.45 10.84 -49.53
N ILE A 261 -7.64 9.87 -49.05
CA ILE A 261 -6.55 9.30 -49.86
C ILE A 261 -6.76 7.81 -50.24
N GLY A 262 -7.67 7.07 -49.59
CA GLY A 262 -7.73 5.61 -49.72
C GLY A 262 -8.75 4.99 -50.69
N GLN A 263 -9.63 5.76 -51.33
CA GLN A 263 -10.74 5.19 -52.14
C GLN A 263 -10.61 5.36 -53.67
N LYS A 264 -9.44 5.74 -54.21
CA LYS A 264 -9.26 5.84 -55.68
C LYS A 264 -8.59 4.65 -56.36
N GLU A 265 -8.16 3.62 -55.64
CA GLU A 265 -7.56 2.42 -56.24
C GLU A 265 -8.44 1.19 -56.01
N ASN A 266 -9.52 1.07 -56.79
CA ASN A 266 -10.12 -0.21 -57.22
C ASN A 266 -11.32 0.06 -58.15
N ARG A 267 -11.05 0.79 -59.23
CA ARG A 267 -11.84 0.75 -60.47
C ARG A 267 -10.89 0.64 -61.66
N LYS A 268 -10.41 -0.57 -61.90
CA LYS A 268 -10.04 -1.08 -63.22
C LYS A 268 -10.41 -2.56 -63.27
#